data_AF-A0A965JQE4-F1
#
_entry.id   AF-A0A965JQE4-F1
#
_cell.length_a   1.000
_cell.length_b   1.000
_cell.length_c   1.000
_cell.angle_alpha   90.00
_cell.angle_beta   90.00
_cell.angle_gamma   90.00
#
_symmetry.space_group_name_H-M   'P 1'
#
loop_
_entity.id
_entity.type
_entity.pdbx_description
1 polymer ?
#
loop_
_entity_poly.entity_id
_entity_poly.type
_entity_poly.pdbx_seq_one_letter_code
_entity_poly.pdbx_strand_id
1 'polypeptide(L)' 'MPKKPALPIEFNDDMPYEEAIAQLEQLITRMESGQLSLEDTLKAYQEGAALLKHCQAVLQKVEHQVKVFQAAP' A
#
# COMPACT_ATOMS: atom_id res chain seq x y z
N MET A 1 22.61 -21.11 10.44
CA MET A 1 21.88 -20.14 9.61
C MET A 1 21.66 -18.89 10.43
N PRO A 2 22.16 -17.70 10.04
CA PRO A 2 21.93 -16.48 10.81
C PRO A 2 20.44 -16.14 10.80
N LYS A 3 19.83 -16.03 11.98
CA LYS A 3 18.45 -15.61 12.16
C LYS A 3 18.32 -14.19 11.62
N LYS A 4 17.47 -14.01 10.61
CA LYS A 4 17.03 -12.70 10.11
C LYS A 4 16.63 -11.86 11.33
N PRO A 5 17.18 -10.65 11.53
CA PRO A 5 16.80 -9.84 12.67
C PRO A 5 15.33 -9.50 12.51
N ALA A 6 14.48 -10.04 13.40
CA ALA A 6 13.07 -9.72 13.44
C ALA A 6 12.96 -8.30 14.01
N LEU A 7 12.71 -7.33 13.14
CA LEU A 7 12.27 -6.01 13.56
C LEU A 7 10.92 -6.19 14.28
N PRO A 8 10.70 -5.60 15.47
CA PRO A 8 9.42 -5.63 16.15
C PRO A 8 8.49 -4.59 15.51
N ILE A 9 8.10 -4.83 14.26
CA ILE A 9 7.12 -4.00 13.54
C ILE A 9 5.82 -4.78 13.52
N GLU A 10 4.84 -4.31 14.30
CA GLU A 10 3.49 -4.86 14.29
C GLU A 10 2.66 -4.21 13.18
N PHE A 11 2.17 -5.05 12.25
CA PHE A 11 1.28 -4.65 11.18
C PHE A 11 -0.15 -5.03 11.57
N ASN A 12 -0.91 -4.07 12.06
CA ASN A 12 -2.32 -4.20 12.40
C ASN A 12 -3.15 -3.29 11.46
N ASP A 13 -3.07 -3.57 10.16
CA ASP A 13 -3.83 -2.84 9.15
C ASP A 13 -4.94 -3.75 8.62
N ASP A 14 -6.16 -3.21 8.47
CA ASP A 14 -7.34 -3.95 8.00
C ASP A 14 -7.16 -4.53 6.58
N MET A 15 -6.24 -3.94 5.80
CA MET A 15 -5.80 -4.43 4.48
C MET A 15 -4.25 -4.46 4.44
N PRO A 16 -3.62 -5.61 4.19
CA PRO A 16 -2.17 -5.71 4.02
C PRO A 16 -1.64 -4.85 2.85
N TYR A 17 -0.40 -4.37 2.97
CA TYR A 17 0.24 -3.58 1.90
C TYR A 17 0.31 -4.34 0.58
N GLU A 18 0.71 -5.60 0.64
CA GLU A 18 0.86 -6.49 -0.52
C GLU A 18 -0.47 -6.70 -1.24
N GLU A 19 -1.57 -6.71 -0.50
CA GLU A 19 -2.90 -6.81 -1.08
C GLU A 19 -3.31 -5.48 -1.75
N ALA A 20 -3.14 -4.36 -1.06
CA ALA A 20 -3.50 -3.04 -1.58
C ALA A 20 -2.73 -2.69 -2.86
N ILE A 21 -1.43 -2.99 -2.92
CA ILE A 21 -0.61 -2.70 -4.11
C ILE A 21 -1.01 -3.61 -5.29
N ALA A 22 -1.32 -4.88 -5.03
CA ALA A 22 -1.80 -5.79 -6.07
C ALA A 22 -3.15 -5.35 -6.65
N GLN A 23 -4.07 -4.89 -5.79
CA GLN A 23 -5.34 -4.33 -6.25
C GLN A 23 -5.13 -3.06 -7.09
N LEU A 24 -4.19 -2.20 -6.70
CA LEU A 24 -3.87 -0.98 -7.45
C LEU A 24 -3.29 -1.30 -8.83
N GLU A 25 -2.37 -2.26 -8.94
CA GLU A 25 -1.81 -2.71 -10.21
C GLU A 25 -2.87 -3.30 -11.15
N GLN A 26 -3.79 -4.10 -10.61
CA GLN A 26 -4.93 -4.64 -11.37
C GLN A 26 -5.85 -3.53 -11.88
N LEU A 27 -6.09 -2.51 -11.06
CA LEU A 27 -6.92 -1.38 -11.41
C LEU A 27 -6.29 -0.55 -12.53
N ILE A 28 -4.98 -0.27 -12.43
CA ILE A 28 -4.20 0.40 -13.49
C ILE A 28 -4.29 -0.39 -14.79
N THR A 29 -4.07 -1.71 -14.74
CA THR A 29 -4.18 -2.58 -15.92
C THR A 29 -5.56 -2.49 -16.58
N ARG A 30 -6.62 -2.41 -15.77
CA ARG A 30 -7.99 -2.24 -16.27
C ARG A 30 -8.20 -0.87 -16.90
N MET A 31 -7.67 0.19 -16.30
CA MET A 31 -7.74 1.55 -16.85
C MET A 31 -6.99 1.68 -18.18
N GLU A 32 -5.81 1.06 -18.28
CA GLU A 32 -4.97 1.05 -19.48
C GLU A 32 -5.57 0.23 -20.62
N SER A 33 -6.47 -0.72 -20.33
CA SER A 33 -7.17 -1.49 -21.37
C SER A 33 -8.03 -0.63 -22.30
N GLY A 34 -8.41 0.58 -21.86
CA GLY A 34 -9.27 1.50 -22.62
C GLY A 34 -10.72 1.03 -22.79
N GLN A 35 -11.15 -0.02 -22.09
CA GLN A 35 -12.48 -0.62 -22.20
C GLN A 35 -13.50 -0.05 -21.21
N LEU A 36 -13.08 0.84 -20.31
CA LEU A 36 -13.94 1.42 -19.29
C LEU A 36 -14.85 2.51 -19.88
N SER A 37 -16.10 2.54 -19.43
CA SER A 37 -16.97 3.69 -19.65
C SER A 37 -16.42 4.91 -18.89
N LEU A 38 -16.95 6.11 -19.18
CA LEU A 38 -16.59 7.32 -18.45
C LEU A 38 -16.92 7.20 -16.95
N GLU A 39 -18.07 6.63 -16.62
CA GLU A 39 -18.48 6.41 -15.23
C GLU A 39 -17.56 5.43 -14.53
N ASP A 40 -17.21 4.31 -15.18
CA ASP A 40 -16.34 3.31 -14.59
C ASP A 40 -14.89 3.80 -14.47
N THR A 41 -14.45 4.68 -15.39
CA THR A 41 -13.15 5.35 -15.30
C THR A 41 -13.09 6.25 -14.06
N LEU A 42 -14.16 6.99 -13.77
CA LEU A 42 -14.24 7.82 -12.57
C LEU A 42 -14.24 6.99 -11.28
N LYS A 43 -14.96 5.86 -11.25
CA LYS A 43 -14.95 4.92 -10.12
C LYS A 43 -13.56 4.32 -9.91
N ALA A 44 -12.94 3.82 -10.98
CA ALA A 44 -11.58 3.27 -10.94
C ALA A 44 -10.57 4.32 -10.45
N TYR A 45 -10.70 5.59 -10.86
CA TYR A 45 -9.85 6.64 -10.33
C TYR A 45 -10.01 6.85 -8.82
N GLN A 46 -11.24 6.88 -8.30
CA GLN A 46 -11.52 7.04 -6.87
C GLN A 46 -10.97 5.87 -6.04
N GLU A 47 -11.20 4.63 -6.52
CA GLU A 47 -10.66 3.42 -5.91
C GLU A 47 -9.12 3.44 -5.91
N GLY A 48 -8.50 3.81 -7.02
CA GLY A 48 -7.04 3.89 -7.14
C GLY A 48 -6.44 4.95 -6.21
N ALA A 49 -7.10 6.10 -6.07
CA ALA A 49 -6.68 7.14 -5.14
C ALA A 49 -6.76 6.66 -3.67
N ALA A 50 -7.79 5.90 -3.32
CA ALA A 50 -7.94 5.32 -1.99
C ALA A 50 -6.85 4.26 -1.69
N LEU A 51 -6.60 3.34 -2.64
CA LEU A 51 -5.54 2.34 -2.53
C LEU A 51 -4.15 2.99 -2.41
N LEU A 52 -3.86 4.00 -3.24
CA LEU A 52 -2.60 4.74 -3.17
C LEU A 52 -2.41 5.43 -1.82
N LYS A 53 -3.46 6.06 -1.30
CA LYS A 53 -3.43 6.71 0.02
C LYS A 53 -3.17 5.69 1.13
N HIS A 54 -3.79 4.51 1.05
CA HIS A 54 -3.54 3.41 2.00
C HIS A 54 -2.08 2.96 1.96
N CYS A 55 -1.56 2.65 0.77
CA CYS A 55 -0.15 2.26 0.59
C CYS A 55 0.82 3.29 1.18
N GLN A 56 0.59 4.59 0.91
CA GLN A 56 1.40 5.67 1.47
C GLN A 56 1.34 5.71 3.00
N ALA A 57 0.16 5.55 3.59
CA ALA A 57 0.00 5.55 5.04
C ALA A 57 0.74 4.38 5.70
N VAL A 58 0.69 3.18 5.11
CA VAL A 58 1.43 2.01 5.61
C VAL A 58 2.94 2.27 5.54
N LEU A 59 3.45 2.76 4.41
CA LEU A 59 4.87 3.07 4.26
C LEU A 59 5.34 4.15 5.24
N GLN A 60 4.54 5.20 5.46
CA GLN A 60 4.84 6.23 6.45
C GLN A 60 4.92 5.68 7.88
N LYS A 61 4.00 4.77 8.24
CA LYS A 61 3.99 4.09 9.54
C LYS A 61 5.23 3.24 9.73
N VAL A 62 5.66 2.52 8.70
CA VAL A 62 6.91 1.73 8.71
C VAL A 62 8.12 2.65 8.86
N GLU A 63 8.21 3.71 8.05
CA GLU A 63 9.31 4.67 8.11
C GLU A 63 9.42 5.32 9.50
N HIS A 64 8.30 5.69 10.10
CA HIS A 64 8.26 6.25 11.45
C HIS A 64 8.78 5.27 12.49
N GLN A 65 8.34 4.01 12.46
CA GLN A 65 8.81 2.98 13.39
C GLN A 65 10.31 2.71 13.26
N VAL A 66 10.83 2.67 12.01
CA VAL A 66 12.26 2.53 11.75
C VAL A 66 13.04 3.72 12.34
N LYS A 67 12.56 4.95 12.16
CA LYS A 67 13.20 6.15 12.73
C LYS A 67 13.23 6.12 14.26
N VAL A 68 12.12 5.75 14.89
CA VAL A 68 12.03 5.62 16.36
C VAL A 68 13.01 4.56 16.87
N PHE A 69 13.08 3.40 16.20
CA PHE A 69 14.01 2.33 16.57
C PHE A 69 15.48 2.76 16.42
N GLN A 70 15.82 3.47 15.35
CA GLN A 70 17.19 3.97 15.12
C GLN A 70 17.60 5.12 16.06
N ALA A 71 16.64 5.85 16.63
CA ALA A 71 16.87 6.95 17.54
C ALA A 71 16.96 6.54 19.03
N ALA A 72 16.67 5.27 19.35
CA ALA A 72 16.84 4.73 20.70
C ALA A 72 18.33 4.46 20.99
N PRO A 73 18.85 4.88 22.17
CA PRO A 73 20.26 4.71 22.56
C PRO A 73 20.65 3.24 22.82
#